data_AF-A0AA39IXA0-F1
#
_entry.id   AF-A0AA39IXA0-F1
#
_cell.length_a   1.000
_cell.length_b   1.000
_cell.length_c   1.000
_cell.angle_alpha   90.00
_cell.angle_beta   90.00
_cell.angle_gamma   90.00
#
_symmetry.space_group_name_H-M   'P 1'
#
loop_
_entity.id
_entity.type
_entity.pdbx_description
1 polymer ?
#
loop_
_entity_poly.entity_id
_entity_poly.type
_entity_poly.pdbx_seq_one_letter_code
_entity_poly.pdbx_strand_id
1 'polypeptide(L)'
;MGVDETPLSADETPSFELDGNRYAVLRLLYTLLSSDDLNDTMPVAHQRTMLIRFLRVLNTTTPLPRFLPSNWCTPTMAFNFTQIAFVSPDWTLNISESAMTLKFVYEFLQLGGPIANQIFSRFVSGRLLDDVAKLRGDSRISQCRGRLRGILGAFVNGIRNSDAAVAYLFELDNIFAVCAMYIIWRDIPHLRLLAQCYPDHPVWTECLQKLDTIPEHFELPSKHWRERILRTVSDFRALFEGGESEILNAQSTVNSLWRRLRRRDGNIGKELTGAGHV
;
A
#
# COMPACT_ATOMS: atom_id res chain seq x y z
N MET A 1 5.62 56.74 -15.66
CA MET A 1 6.65 55.77 -15.24
C MET A 1 6.11 55.06 -14.02
N GLY A 2 5.55 53.87 -14.21
CA GLY A 2 5.06 53.03 -13.12
C GLY A 2 6.20 52.13 -12.66
N VAL A 3 6.48 52.15 -11.36
CA VAL A 3 7.38 51.20 -10.70
C VAL A 3 6.54 49.97 -10.40
N ASP A 4 6.80 48.87 -11.11
CA ASP A 4 6.22 47.57 -10.80
C ASP A 4 7.08 46.94 -9.71
N GLU A 5 6.64 47.07 -8.46
CA GLU A 5 7.17 46.27 -7.36
C GLU A 5 6.62 44.85 -7.48
N THR A 6 7.38 43.96 -8.11
CA THR A 6 7.15 42.52 -8.00
C THR A 6 7.89 42.00 -6.76
N PRO A 7 7.21 41.43 -5.75
CA PRO A 7 7.91 40.81 -4.64
C PRO A 7 8.59 39.52 -5.13
N LEU A 8 9.92 39.49 -5.01
CA LEU A 8 10.77 38.30 -5.14
C LEU A 8 10.32 37.25 -4.11
N SER A 9 9.44 36.36 -4.55
CA SER A 9 8.95 35.23 -3.76
C SER A 9 9.97 34.08 -3.79
N ALA A 10 10.52 33.80 -2.62
CA ALA A 10 10.99 32.50 -2.13
C ALA A 10 12.14 31.82 -2.89
N ASP A 11 13.35 32.06 -2.39
CA ASP A 11 14.28 31.01 -1.92
C ASP A 11 14.17 29.65 -2.65
N GLU A 12 14.64 29.62 -3.90
CA GLU A 12 15.04 28.37 -4.56
C GLU A 12 16.33 27.88 -3.90
N THR A 13 16.20 27.20 -2.76
CA THR A 13 17.32 26.44 -2.20
C THR A 13 17.76 25.44 -3.27
N PRO A 14 19.03 25.43 -3.70
CA PRO A 14 19.46 24.56 -4.80
C PRO A 14 19.28 23.09 -4.39
N SER A 15 18.61 22.31 -5.23
CA SER A 15 18.31 20.88 -4.99
C SER A 15 19.57 20.06 -4.64
N PHE A 16 20.74 20.46 -5.14
CA PHE A 16 22.02 19.81 -4.88
C PHE A 16 22.48 19.91 -3.40
N GLU A 17 22.21 21.02 -2.71
CA GLU A 17 22.56 21.15 -1.28
C GLU A 17 21.63 20.29 -0.42
N LEU A 18 20.34 20.23 -0.79
CA LEU A 18 19.34 19.42 -0.11
C LEU A 18 19.67 17.92 -0.21
N ASP A 19 20.08 17.46 -1.38
CA ASP A 19 20.46 16.07 -1.58
C ASP A 19 21.81 15.72 -0.92
N GLY A 20 22.77 16.66 -0.90
CA GLY A 20 24.00 16.52 -0.11
C GLY A 20 23.74 16.34 1.40
N ASN A 21 22.83 17.15 1.95
CA ASN A 21 22.41 17.04 3.34
C ASN A 21 21.67 15.74 3.64
N ARG A 22 20.76 15.31 2.74
CA ARG A 22 20.08 14.00 2.86
C ARG A 22 21.07 12.85 2.85
N TYR A 23 22.09 12.89 1.99
CA TYR A 23 23.12 11.86 1.90
C TYR A 23 23.96 11.81 3.19
N ALA A 24 24.33 12.96 3.75
CA ALA A 24 25.06 13.03 5.02
C ALA A 24 24.22 12.45 6.18
N VAL A 25 22.93 12.81 6.26
CA VAL A 25 22.00 12.28 7.25
C VAL A 25 21.81 10.77 7.08
N LEU A 26 21.63 10.27 5.86
CA LEU A 26 21.54 8.84 5.60
C LEU A 26 22.79 8.09 6.01
N ARG A 27 23.97 8.65 5.72
CA ARG A 27 25.24 8.03 6.09
C ARG A 27 25.37 7.92 7.61
N LEU A 28 25.11 9.02 8.33
CA LEU A 28 25.14 9.04 9.79
C LEU A 28 24.16 8.02 10.38
N LEU A 29 22.89 8.07 9.96
CA LEU A 29 21.86 7.19 10.51
C LEU A 29 22.12 5.72 10.17
N TYR A 30 22.60 5.42 8.96
CA TYR A 30 22.99 4.06 8.58
C TYR A 30 24.13 3.53 9.44
N THR A 31 25.18 4.34 9.66
CA THR A 31 26.31 3.96 10.53
C THR A 31 25.84 3.70 11.96
N LEU A 32 25.00 4.57 12.52
CA LEU A 32 24.46 4.39 13.88
C LEU A 32 23.57 3.15 13.99
N LEU A 33 22.68 2.92 13.01
CA LEU A 33 21.76 1.77 13.02
C LEU A 33 22.45 0.44 12.72
N SER A 34 23.63 0.46 12.11
CA SER A 34 24.42 -0.73 11.82
C SER A 34 25.49 -1.01 12.88
N SER A 35 25.58 -0.17 13.92
CA SER A 35 26.53 -0.34 15.01
C SER A 35 26.11 -1.47 15.94
N ASP A 36 27.05 -2.31 16.35
CA ASP A 36 26.80 -3.41 17.29
C ASP A 36 26.36 -2.87 18.67
N ASP A 37 26.89 -1.72 19.09
CA ASP A 37 26.58 -1.06 20.38
C ASP A 37 25.19 -0.40 20.45
N LEU A 38 24.38 -0.47 19.39
CA LEU A 38 23.07 0.20 19.30
C LEU A 38 22.13 -0.25 20.43
N ASN A 39 22.15 -1.55 20.74
CA ASN A 39 21.28 -2.14 21.74
C ASN A 39 21.74 -1.86 23.18
N ASP A 40 23.05 -1.74 23.39
CA ASP A 40 23.64 -1.62 24.73
C ASP A 40 23.66 -0.18 25.23
N THR A 41 23.71 0.80 24.31
CA THR A 41 23.98 2.19 24.67
C THR A 41 22.73 3.08 24.60
N MET A 42 21.67 2.64 23.91
CA MET A 42 20.58 3.54 23.52
C MET A 42 19.18 3.07 23.96
N PRO A 43 18.36 3.94 24.56
CA PRO A 43 16.97 3.59 24.88
C PRO A 43 16.16 3.27 23.61
N VAL A 44 15.27 2.29 23.70
CA VAL A 44 14.40 1.82 22.59
C VAL A 44 13.66 2.96 21.89
N ALA A 45 13.20 3.97 22.63
CA ALA A 45 12.52 5.13 22.04
C ALA A 45 13.42 5.95 21.07
N HIS A 46 14.71 6.06 21.39
CA HIS A 46 15.70 6.74 20.55
C HIS A 46 16.05 5.88 19.33
N GLN A 47 16.23 4.57 19.52
CA GLN A 47 16.42 3.62 18.40
C GLN A 47 15.27 3.72 17.39
N ARG A 48 14.02 3.70 17.88
CA ARG A 48 12.83 3.88 17.04
C ARG A 48 12.82 5.23 16.33
N THR A 49 13.18 6.30 17.02
CA THR A 49 13.24 7.64 16.42
C THR A 49 14.31 7.73 15.33
N MET A 50 15.47 7.12 15.52
CA MET A 50 16.51 7.07 14.49
C MET A 50 16.07 6.22 13.30
N LEU A 51 15.51 5.03 13.55
CA LEU A 51 15.07 4.13 12.50
C LEU A 51 13.98 4.77 11.64
N ILE A 52 12.97 5.41 12.24
CA ILE A 52 11.91 6.04 11.43
C ILE A 52 12.43 7.21 10.61
N ARG A 53 13.41 7.96 11.13
CA ARG A 53 14.07 9.04 10.37
C ARG A 53 14.88 8.46 9.22
N PHE A 54 15.63 7.39 9.47
CA PHE A 54 16.40 6.71 8.44
C PHE A 54 15.51 6.24 7.29
N LEU A 55 14.43 5.51 7.58
CA LEU A 55 13.50 4.99 6.57
C LEU A 55 12.85 6.13 5.76
N ARG A 56 12.47 7.23 6.41
CA ARG A 56 11.88 8.40 5.74
C ARG A 56 12.85 9.10 4.81
N VAL A 57 14.05 9.40 5.30
CA VAL A 57 15.06 10.04 4.46
C VAL A 57 15.41 9.10 3.30
N LEU A 58 15.46 7.79 3.55
CA LEU A 58 15.74 6.79 2.52
C LEU A 58 14.65 6.78 1.43
N ASN A 59 13.38 6.72 1.82
CA ASN A 59 12.22 6.74 0.90
C ASN A 59 12.09 8.04 0.09
N THR A 60 12.66 9.14 0.59
CA THR A 60 12.57 10.47 -0.06
C THR A 60 13.84 10.87 -0.80
N THR A 61 14.88 10.03 -0.77
CA THR A 61 16.17 10.31 -1.40
C THR A 61 16.32 9.54 -2.69
N THR A 62 16.32 10.26 -3.81
CA THR A 62 16.51 9.70 -5.15
C THR A 62 17.51 10.58 -5.92
N PRO A 63 18.57 10.02 -6.52
CA PRO A 63 18.93 8.60 -6.54
C PRO A 63 19.47 8.11 -5.19
N LEU A 64 19.45 6.80 -4.98
CA LEU A 64 20.02 6.18 -3.78
C LEU A 64 21.52 6.51 -3.69
N PRO A 65 22.04 6.94 -2.52
CA PRO A 65 23.46 7.29 -2.38
C PRO A 65 24.38 6.11 -2.72
N ARG A 66 25.49 6.38 -3.42
CA ARG A 66 26.47 5.34 -3.82
C ARG A 66 27.08 4.56 -2.67
N PHE A 67 27.09 5.10 -1.45
CA PHE A 67 27.60 4.39 -0.28
C PHE A 67 26.64 3.30 0.23
N LEU A 68 25.34 3.37 -0.12
CA LEU A 68 24.39 2.30 0.13
C LEU A 68 24.45 1.34 -1.06
N PRO A 69 24.92 0.09 -0.88
CA PRO A 69 24.90 -0.87 -1.96
C PRO A 69 23.45 -1.21 -2.33
N SER A 70 23.23 -1.78 -3.52
CA SER A 70 21.88 -2.17 -3.97
C SER A 70 21.19 -3.18 -3.02
N ASN A 71 21.98 -3.93 -2.24
CA ASN A 71 21.56 -4.85 -1.20
C ASN A 71 21.83 -4.32 0.24
N TRP A 72 21.80 -3.01 0.43
CA TRP A 72 22.14 -2.35 1.71
C TRP A 72 21.43 -2.92 2.94
N CYS A 73 20.21 -3.46 2.76
CA CYS A 73 19.45 -4.13 3.81
C CYS A 73 19.60 -5.65 3.69
N THR A 74 20.49 -6.22 4.50
CA THR A 74 20.61 -7.68 4.64
C THR A 74 19.41 -8.26 5.38
N PRO A 75 19.09 -9.56 5.24
CA PRO A 75 18.02 -10.19 6.01
C PRO A 75 18.18 -10.02 7.53
N THR A 76 19.41 -10.07 8.05
CA THR A 76 19.71 -9.82 9.47
C THR A 76 19.41 -8.38 9.87
N MET A 77 19.78 -7.40 9.04
CA MET A 77 19.49 -5.99 9.30
C MET A 77 17.97 -5.73 9.26
N ALA A 78 17.27 -6.30 8.28
CA ALA A 78 15.82 -6.24 8.20
C ALA A 78 15.17 -6.80 9.47
N PHE A 79 15.64 -7.96 9.95
CA PHE A 79 15.17 -8.55 11.20
C PHE A 79 15.39 -7.61 12.39
N ASN A 80 16.59 -7.06 12.58
CA ASN A 80 16.89 -6.13 13.67
C ASN A 80 16.01 -4.87 13.62
N PHE A 81 15.81 -4.30 12.43
CA PHE A 81 14.92 -3.15 12.24
C PHE A 81 13.48 -3.48 12.60
N THR A 82 13.00 -4.68 12.27
CA THR A 82 11.67 -5.11 12.72
C THR A 82 11.60 -5.27 14.24
N GLN A 83 12.64 -5.77 14.91
CA GLN A 83 12.62 -5.86 16.37
C GLN A 83 12.53 -4.48 17.04
N ILE A 84 13.29 -3.50 16.53
CA ILE A 84 13.22 -2.11 17.01
C ILE A 84 11.81 -1.51 16.75
N ALA A 85 11.24 -1.76 15.57
CA ALA A 85 9.96 -1.21 15.16
C ALA A 85 8.74 -1.85 15.86
N PHE A 86 8.84 -3.12 16.27
CA PHE A 86 7.71 -3.90 16.81
C PHE A 86 8.07 -4.47 18.19
N VAL A 87 8.21 -3.57 19.18
CA VAL A 87 8.62 -3.87 20.57
C VAL A 87 7.59 -4.75 21.32
N SER A 88 6.30 -4.64 20.98
CA SER A 88 5.26 -5.48 21.56
C SER A 88 4.92 -6.64 20.62
N PRO A 89 4.79 -7.88 21.13
CA PRO A 89 4.29 -9.01 20.35
C PRO A 89 2.83 -8.82 19.90
N ASP A 90 2.06 -7.99 20.63
CA ASP A 90 0.65 -7.75 20.38
C ASP A 90 0.45 -6.56 19.42
N TRP A 91 0.92 -6.74 18.18
CA TRP A 91 0.69 -5.76 17.13
C TRP A 91 -0.79 -5.77 16.72
N THR A 92 -1.50 -4.70 17.06
CA THR A 92 -2.88 -4.44 16.60
C THR A 92 -2.94 -3.14 15.79
N LEU A 93 -3.97 -2.99 14.96
CA LEU A 93 -4.35 -1.71 14.34
C LEU A 93 -5.03 -0.77 15.36
N ASN A 94 -4.61 -0.76 16.62
CA ASN A 94 -5.06 0.26 17.56
C ASN A 94 -4.38 1.61 17.23
N ILE A 95 -5.06 2.42 16.43
CA ILE A 95 -4.47 3.60 15.78
C ILE A 95 -4.12 4.74 16.76
N SER A 96 -4.72 4.76 17.95
CA SER A 96 -4.40 5.69 19.04
C SER A 96 -3.13 5.29 19.80
N GLU A 97 -2.92 4.00 20.05
CA GLU A 97 -1.80 3.50 20.87
C GLU A 97 -0.58 3.10 20.03
N SER A 98 -0.80 2.66 18.78
CA SER A 98 0.24 2.10 17.91
C SER A 98 0.71 3.06 16.81
N ALA A 99 0.56 4.37 17.00
CA ALA A 99 0.80 5.39 15.97
C ALA A 99 2.21 5.32 15.34
N MET A 100 3.23 5.06 16.14
CA MET A 100 4.62 4.94 15.67
C MET A 100 4.85 3.61 14.94
N THR A 101 4.28 2.52 15.43
CA THR A 101 4.35 1.19 14.79
C THR A 101 3.70 1.22 13.41
N LEU A 102 2.54 1.86 13.27
CA LEU A 102 1.88 2.03 11.97
C LEU A 102 2.70 2.88 10.98
N LYS A 103 3.44 3.87 11.47
CA LYS A 103 4.39 4.61 10.62
C LYS A 103 5.49 3.69 10.11
N PHE A 104 6.06 2.83 10.95
CA PHE A 104 7.06 1.86 10.51
C PHE A 104 6.52 0.94 9.43
N VAL A 105 5.32 0.38 9.62
CA VAL A 105 4.66 -0.50 8.64
C VAL A 105 4.56 0.20 7.29
N TYR A 106 4.07 1.43 7.28
CA TYR A 106 3.98 2.22 6.07
C TYR A 106 5.36 2.42 5.40
N GLU A 107 6.36 2.91 6.14
CA GLU A 107 7.68 3.19 5.56
C GLU A 107 8.38 1.92 5.05
N PHE A 108 8.25 0.79 5.75
CA PHE A 108 8.84 -0.48 5.32
C PHE A 108 8.16 -1.05 4.07
N LEU A 109 6.83 -0.98 3.98
CA LEU A 109 6.12 -1.45 2.80
C LEU A 109 6.49 -0.62 1.55
N GLN A 110 6.79 0.67 1.71
CA GLN A 110 7.22 1.53 0.61
C GLN A 110 8.63 1.18 0.07
N LEU A 111 9.52 0.65 0.92
CA LEU A 111 10.90 0.32 0.53
C LEU A 111 11.00 -0.96 -0.33
N GLY A 112 10.02 -1.86 -0.25
CA GLY A 112 10.08 -3.16 -0.92
C GLY A 112 11.22 -4.07 -0.42
N GLY A 113 11.57 -5.08 -1.22
CA GLY A 113 12.73 -5.94 -0.97
C GLY A 113 12.65 -6.80 0.32
N PRO A 114 13.80 -7.21 0.88
CA PRO A 114 13.85 -8.10 2.05
C PRO A 114 13.12 -7.55 3.28
N ILE A 115 13.13 -6.22 3.46
CA ILE A 115 12.49 -5.60 4.63
C ILE A 115 10.97 -5.63 4.53
N ALA A 116 10.41 -5.39 3.34
CA ALA A 116 8.99 -5.53 3.11
C ALA A 116 8.50 -6.97 3.35
N ASN A 117 9.28 -7.98 2.97
CA ASN A 117 8.91 -9.40 3.17
C ASN A 117 8.71 -9.76 4.66
N GLN A 118 9.59 -9.28 5.54
CA GLN A 118 9.43 -9.47 6.98
C GLN A 118 8.15 -8.80 7.50
N ILE A 119 7.83 -7.62 6.99
CA ILE A 119 6.59 -6.91 7.34
C ILE A 119 5.37 -7.62 6.78
N PHE A 120 5.38 -8.09 5.54
CA PHE A 120 4.31 -8.91 4.96
C PHE A 120 4.05 -10.16 5.80
N SER A 121 5.11 -10.89 6.17
CA SER A 121 4.99 -12.07 7.03
C SER A 121 4.33 -11.74 8.36
N ARG A 122 4.76 -10.66 9.03
CA ARG A 122 4.15 -10.24 10.28
C ARG A 122 2.73 -9.71 10.11
N PHE A 123 2.43 -9.05 9.00
CA PHE A 123 1.12 -8.51 8.68
C PHE A 123 0.09 -9.64 8.54
N VAL A 124 0.50 -10.73 7.90
CA VAL A 124 -0.28 -11.96 7.75
C VAL A 124 -0.39 -12.71 9.08
N SER A 125 0.73 -12.98 9.77
CA SER A 125 0.70 -13.73 11.03
C SER A 125 -0.03 -13.01 12.15
N GLY A 126 0.04 -11.68 12.16
CA GLY A 126 -0.67 -10.81 13.11
C GLY A 126 -2.12 -10.53 12.74
N ARG A 127 -2.62 -11.08 11.61
CA ARG A 127 -4.03 -11.00 11.23
C ARG A 127 -4.59 -9.57 11.21
N LEU A 128 -3.84 -8.62 10.66
CA LEU A 128 -4.17 -7.19 10.82
C LEU A 128 -5.36 -6.71 9.99
N LEU A 129 -5.71 -7.38 8.89
CA LEU A 129 -6.95 -7.08 8.17
C LEU A 129 -8.19 -7.45 8.99
N ASP A 130 -8.06 -8.37 9.95
CA ASP A 130 -9.16 -8.74 10.85
C ASP A 130 -9.55 -7.54 11.73
N ASP A 131 -8.59 -6.68 12.10
CA ASP A 131 -8.87 -5.43 12.80
C ASP A 131 -9.58 -4.42 11.89
N VAL A 132 -9.24 -4.38 10.59
CA VAL A 132 -9.93 -3.54 9.60
C VAL A 132 -11.39 -3.99 9.45
N ALA A 133 -11.61 -5.31 9.38
CA ALA A 133 -12.95 -5.90 9.30
C ALA A 133 -13.82 -5.60 10.53
N LYS A 134 -13.20 -5.36 11.69
CA LYS A 134 -13.86 -5.01 12.96
C LYS A 134 -14.07 -3.51 13.18
N LEU A 135 -13.63 -2.64 12.25
CA LEU A 135 -13.88 -1.20 12.38
C LEU A 135 -15.38 -0.90 12.35
N ARG A 136 -15.83 0.04 13.19
CA ARG A 136 -17.22 0.48 13.29
C ARG A 136 -17.27 1.99 13.50
N GLY A 137 -18.27 2.63 12.92
CA GLY A 137 -18.58 4.05 13.07
C GLY A 137 -17.71 4.97 12.21
N ASP A 138 -18.34 6.02 11.68
CA ASP A 138 -17.73 7.01 10.78
C ASP A 138 -16.54 7.76 11.44
N SER A 139 -16.66 8.11 12.72
CA SER A 139 -15.62 8.86 13.43
C SER A 139 -14.29 8.10 13.49
N ARG A 140 -14.33 6.80 13.84
CA ARG A 140 -13.14 5.94 13.89
C ARG A 140 -12.57 5.73 12.51
N ILE A 141 -13.40 5.41 11.51
CA ILE A 141 -12.95 5.20 10.12
C ILE A 141 -12.29 6.47 9.56
N SER A 142 -12.85 7.65 9.85
CA SER A 142 -12.31 8.94 9.44
C SER A 142 -10.96 9.25 10.10
N GLN A 143 -10.83 9.05 11.42
CA GLN A 143 -9.57 9.23 12.15
C GLN A 143 -8.43 8.36 11.59
N CYS A 144 -8.78 7.19 11.08
CA CYS A 144 -7.85 6.18 10.62
C CYS A 144 -7.46 6.32 9.14
N ARG A 145 -8.25 7.09 8.37
CA ARG A 145 -8.19 7.18 6.90
C ARG A 145 -6.78 7.41 6.37
N GLY A 146 -6.07 8.44 6.83
CA GLY A 146 -4.78 8.83 6.24
C GLY A 146 -3.72 7.73 6.32
N ARG A 147 -3.53 7.16 7.52
CA ARG A 147 -2.51 6.11 7.74
C ARG A 147 -2.95 4.79 7.16
N LEU A 148 -4.19 4.38 7.42
CA LEU A 148 -4.68 3.07 6.98
C LEU A 148 -4.74 3.00 5.46
N ARG A 149 -5.16 4.06 4.77
CA ARG A 149 -5.11 4.16 3.31
C ARG A 149 -3.71 3.93 2.76
N GLY A 150 -2.69 4.58 3.35
CA GLY A 150 -1.30 4.40 2.94
C GLY A 150 -0.80 2.97 3.15
N ILE A 151 -1.11 2.37 4.31
CA ILE A 151 -0.71 1.00 4.64
C ILE A 151 -1.38 0.00 3.70
N LEU A 152 -2.71 0.09 3.51
CA LEU A 152 -3.44 -0.81 2.61
C LEU A 152 -2.96 -0.64 1.17
N GLY A 153 -2.72 0.59 0.72
CA GLY A 153 -2.20 0.86 -0.62
C GLY A 153 -0.84 0.21 -0.84
N ALA A 154 0.10 0.39 0.09
CA ALA A 154 1.43 -0.21 0.02
C ALA A 154 1.37 -1.76 0.13
N PHE A 155 0.51 -2.29 0.99
CA PHE A 155 0.27 -3.72 1.11
C PHE A 155 -0.23 -4.31 -0.22
N VAL A 156 -1.34 -3.79 -0.77
CA VAL A 156 -1.94 -4.24 -2.05
C VAL A 156 -0.97 -4.13 -3.22
N ASN A 157 -0.13 -3.09 -3.25
CA ASN A 157 0.92 -2.96 -4.28
C ASN A 157 1.97 -4.08 -4.19
N GLY A 158 2.35 -4.49 -2.97
CA GLY A 158 3.44 -5.44 -2.75
C GLY A 158 3.02 -6.91 -2.56
N ILE A 159 1.71 -7.22 -2.42
CA ILE A 159 1.24 -8.60 -2.17
C ILE A 159 1.70 -9.61 -3.21
N ARG A 160 1.94 -9.19 -4.46
CA ARG A 160 2.34 -10.08 -5.57
C ARG A 160 3.67 -10.80 -5.32
N ASN A 161 4.42 -10.36 -4.32
CA ASN A 161 5.69 -10.94 -3.92
C ASN A 161 5.54 -12.00 -2.81
N SER A 162 4.32 -12.31 -2.35
CA SER A 162 4.07 -13.25 -1.24
C SER A 162 2.73 -13.99 -1.39
N ASP A 163 2.80 -15.30 -1.67
CA ASP A 163 1.61 -16.16 -1.77
C ASP A 163 0.80 -16.19 -0.47
N ALA A 164 1.46 -16.14 0.68
CA ALA A 164 0.79 -16.08 1.98
C ALA A 164 0.01 -14.77 2.16
N ALA A 165 0.56 -13.64 1.69
CA ALA A 165 -0.14 -12.35 1.74
C ALA A 165 -1.33 -12.31 0.77
N VAL A 166 -1.21 -12.95 -0.38
CA VAL A 166 -2.31 -13.13 -1.34
C VAL A 166 -3.42 -13.98 -0.71
N ALA A 167 -3.10 -15.17 -0.22
CA ALA A 167 -4.07 -16.05 0.42
C ALA A 167 -4.80 -15.34 1.57
N TYR A 168 -4.06 -14.60 2.41
CA TYR A 168 -4.63 -13.83 3.50
C TYR A 168 -5.56 -12.70 3.02
N LEU A 169 -5.14 -11.91 2.02
CA LEU A 169 -5.97 -10.83 1.47
C LEU A 169 -7.27 -11.35 0.88
N PHE A 170 -7.22 -12.49 0.17
CA PHE A 170 -8.37 -13.07 -0.53
C PHE A 170 -9.26 -13.97 0.34
N GLU A 171 -9.03 -14.00 1.65
CA GLU A 171 -10.08 -14.40 2.59
C GLU A 171 -11.26 -13.42 2.47
N LEU A 172 -12.48 -13.93 2.47
CA LEU A 172 -13.68 -13.14 2.18
C LEU A 172 -13.81 -11.88 3.03
N ASP A 173 -13.62 -12.00 4.35
CA ASP A 173 -13.76 -10.86 5.27
C ASP A 173 -12.68 -9.80 5.05
N ASN A 174 -11.48 -10.23 4.66
CA ASN A 174 -10.34 -9.33 4.44
C ASN A 174 -10.50 -8.56 3.13
N ILE A 175 -10.79 -9.25 2.03
CA ILE A 175 -11.03 -8.59 0.73
C ILE A 175 -12.25 -7.66 0.80
N PHE A 176 -13.31 -8.08 1.49
CA PHE A 176 -14.48 -7.27 1.76
C PHE A 176 -14.11 -6.00 2.55
N ALA A 177 -13.36 -6.14 3.65
CA ALA A 177 -12.96 -5.01 4.48
C ALA A 177 -12.07 -4.01 3.71
N VAL A 178 -11.11 -4.49 2.92
CA VAL A 178 -10.23 -3.63 2.10
C VAL A 178 -11.03 -2.92 1.01
N CYS A 179 -11.92 -3.62 0.30
CA CYS A 179 -12.82 -3.01 -0.67
C CYS A 179 -13.69 -1.94 -0.02
N ALA A 180 -14.30 -2.26 1.12
CA ALA A 180 -15.16 -1.35 1.86
C ALA A 180 -14.43 -0.06 2.26
N MET A 181 -13.20 -0.18 2.76
CA MET A 181 -12.39 0.99 3.12
C MET A 181 -12.13 1.89 1.90
N TYR A 182 -11.69 1.33 0.77
CA TYR A 182 -11.46 2.13 -0.44
C TYR A 182 -12.75 2.76 -0.97
N ILE A 183 -13.88 2.06 -0.90
CA ILE A 183 -15.19 2.60 -1.32
C ILE A 183 -15.62 3.76 -0.40
N ILE A 184 -15.56 3.58 0.91
CA ILE A 184 -15.90 4.63 1.90
C ILE A 184 -15.02 5.87 1.69
N TRP A 185 -13.71 5.67 1.46
CA TRP A 185 -12.78 6.77 1.21
C TRP A 185 -12.79 7.33 -0.21
N ARG A 186 -13.56 6.72 -1.12
CA ARG A 186 -13.61 7.05 -2.55
C ARG A 186 -12.25 6.95 -3.23
N ASP A 187 -11.47 5.97 -2.81
CA ASP A 187 -10.13 5.71 -3.31
C ASP A 187 -10.16 4.81 -4.56
N ILE A 188 -10.69 5.39 -5.62
CA ILE A 188 -10.90 4.71 -6.89
C ILE A 188 -9.60 4.09 -7.48
N PRO A 189 -8.43 4.76 -7.46
CA PRO A 189 -7.21 4.16 -8.01
C PRO A 189 -6.80 2.86 -7.31
N HIS A 190 -6.83 2.82 -5.97
CA HIS A 190 -6.46 1.62 -5.22
C HIS A 190 -7.53 0.52 -5.33
N LEU A 191 -8.80 0.89 -5.46
CA LEU A 191 -9.87 -0.05 -5.71
C LEU A 191 -9.70 -0.75 -7.09
N ARG A 192 -9.31 0.00 -8.13
CA ARG A 192 -8.97 -0.59 -9.44
C ARG A 192 -7.73 -1.46 -9.38
N LEU A 193 -6.68 -1.01 -8.69
CA LEU A 193 -5.47 -1.79 -8.49
C LEU A 193 -5.80 -3.13 -7.82
N LEU A 194 -6.65 -3.11 -6.80
CA LEU A 194 -7.09 -4.30 -6.10
C LEU A 194 -7.85 -5.27 -7.02
N ALA A 195 -8.80 -4.78 -7.83
CA ALA A 195 -9.51 -5.63 -8.81
C ALA A 195 -8.58 -6.21 -9.90
N GLN A 196 -7.50 -5.51 -10.23
CA GLN A 196 -6.47 -6.01 -11.15
C GLN A 196 -5.52 -7.02 -10.49
N CYS A 197 -5.52 -7.11 -9.16
CA CYS A 197 -4.87 -8.18 -8.44
C CYS A 197 -5.80 -9.40 -8.49
N TYR A 198 -5.41 -10.43 -9.24
CA TYR A 198 -6.12 -11.70 -9.35
C TYR A 198 -7.61 -11.53 -9.75
N PRO A 199 -7.89 -11.03 -10.98
CA PRO A 199 -9.25 -10.75 -11.44
C PRO A 199 -10.14 -12.00 -11.48
N ASP A 200 -9.55 -13.17 -11.72
CA ASP A 200 -10.26 -14.45 -11.82
C ASP A 200 -10.42 -15.17 -10.47
N HIS A 201 -10.04 -14.53 -9.35
CA HIS A 201 -10.15 -15.17 -8.04
C HIS A 201 -11.63 -15.39 -7.65
N PRO A 202 -12.03 -16.62 -7.26
CA PRO A 202 -13.45 -16.97 -7.09
C PRO A 202 -14.15 -16.18 -5.97
N VAL A 203 -13.41 -15.68 -4.98
CA VAL A 203 -13.95 -14.87 -3.88
C VAL A 203 -14.59 -13.56 -4.35
N TRP A 204 -14.22 -13.06 -5.54
CA TRP A 204 -14.77 -11.81 -6.06
C TRP A 204 -16.29 -11.87 -6.18
N THR A 205 -16.86 -12.99 -6.61
CA THR A 205 -18.31 -13.17 -6.75
C THR A 205 -19.02 -12.90 -5.41
N GLU A 206 -18.55 -13.52 -4.34
CA GLU A 206 -19.15 -13.37 -3.01
C GLU A 206 -18.84 -12.00 -2.40
N CYS A 207 -17.60 -11.52 -2.54
CA CYS A 207 -17.20 -10.21 -2.07
C CYS A 207 -18.06 -9.10 -2.69
N LEU A 208 -18.24 -9.12 -4.02
CA LEU A 208 -19.02 -8.13 -4.75
C LEU A 208 -20.47 -8.11 -4.29
N GLN A 209 -21.08 -9.27 -4.01
CA GLN A 209 -22.43 -9.34 -3.43
C GLN A 209 -22.48 -8.72 -2.03
N LYS A 210 -21.48 -8.99 -1.19
CA LYS A 210 -21.41 -8.49 0.19
C LYS A 210 -21.23 -6.97 0.28
N LEU A 211 -20.70 -6.30 -0.76
CA LEU A 211 -20.46 -4.85 -0.77
C LEU A 211 -21.71 -3.99 -0.51
N ASP A 212 -22.92 -4.48 -0.81
CA ASP A 212 -24.15 -3.73 -0.50
C ASP A 212 -24.39 -3.60 1.01
N THR A 213 -23.75 -4.46 1.81
CA THR A 213 -23.87 -4.49 3.28
C THR A 213 -22.86 -3.59 4.00
N ILE A 214 -22.01 -2.86 3.27
CA ILE A 214 -21.01 -1.93 3.84
C ILE A 214 -21.64 -0.96 4.86
N PRO A 215 -22.76 -0.26 4.55
CA PRO A 215 -23.33 0.70 5.49
C PRO A 215 -23.74 0.08 6.83
N GLU A 216 -24.30 -1.13 6.79
CA GLU A 216 -24.74 -1.89 7.97
C GLU A 216 -23.55 -2.46 8.73
N HIS A 217 -22.60 -3.11 8.04
CA HIS A 217 -21.44 -3.74 8.66
C HIS A 217 -20.55 -2.74 9.40
N PHE A 218 -20.38 -1.54 8.86
CA PHE A 218 -19.54 -0.49 9.44
C PHE A 218 -20.30 0.54 10.28
N GLU A 219 -21.60 0.34 10.53
CA GLU A 219 -22.45 1.23 11.35
C GLU A 219 -22.38 2.70 10.90
N LEU A 220 -22.56 2.94 9.59
CA LEU A 220 -22.45 4.28 9.02
C LEU A 220 -23.77 5.07 9.20
N PRO A 221 -23.75 6.26 9.83
CA PRO A 221 -24.95 6.88 10.41
C PRO A 221 -25.87 7.63 9.43
N SER A 222 -25.48 7.82 8.17
CA SER A 222 -26.15 8.78 7.28
C SER A 222 -26.73 8.17 6.01
N LYS A 223 -28.00 8.48 5.72
CA LYS A 223 -28.70 8.07 4.48
C LYS A 223 -28.01 8.56 3.21
N HIS A 224 -27.50 9.80 3.22
CA HIS A 224 -26.74 10.34 2.08
C HIS A 224 -25.45 9.56 1.85
N TRP A 225 -24.76 9.16 2.92
CA TRP A 225 -23.56 8.32 2.82
C TRP A 225 -23.87 6.94 2.25
N ARG A 226 -24.99 6.32 2.66
CA ARG A 226 -25.45 5.04 2.09
C ARG A 226 -25.61 5.14 0.56
N GLU A 227 -26.35 6.13 0.06
CA GLU A 227 -26.56 6.31 -1.38
C GLU A 227 -25.23 6.50 -2.13
N ARG A 228 -24.31 7.30 -1.57
CA ARG A 228 -22.98 7.51 -2.15
C ARG A 228 -22.14 6.23 -2.22
N ILE A 229 -22.16 5.43 -1.17
CA ILE A 229 -21.42 4.16 -1.08
C ILE A 229 -21.97 3.20 -2.11
N LEU A 230 -23.29 3.00 -2.14
CA LEU A 230 -23.95 2.09 -3.07
C LEU A 230 -23.70 2.48 -4.53
N ARG A 231 -23.70 3.79 -4.85
CA ARG A 231 -23.31 4.24 -6.20
C ARG A 231 -21.88 3.80 -6.56
N THR A 232 -20.94 3.97 -5.64
CA THR A 232 -19.53 3.56 -5.85
C THR A 232 -19.39 2.04 -5.96
N VAL A 233 -20.21 1.28 -5.21
CA VAL A 233 -20.30 -0.19 -5.33
C VAL A 233 -20.78 -0.59 -6.72
N SER A 234 -21.83 0.05 -7.24
CA SER A 234 -22.32 -0.20 -8.60
C SER A 234 -21.25 0.11 -9.65
N ASP A 235 -20.57 1.24 -9.54
CA ASP A 235 -19.46 1.61 -10.45
C ASP A 235 -18.33 0.58 -10.41
N PHE A 236 -18.03 0.05 -9.22
CA PHE A 236 -16.99 -0.97 -9.04
C PHE A 236 -17.38 -2.32 -9.64
N ARG A 237 -18.63 -2.78 -9.46
CA ARG A 237 -19.13 -4.02 -10.07
C ARG A 237 -19.04 -4.01 -11.60
N ALA A 238 -19.31 -2.86 -12.21
CA ALA A 238 -19.21 -2.70 -13.66
C ALA A 238 -17.80 -3.06 -14.22
N LEU A 239 -16.73 -2.92 -13.41
CA LEU A 239 -15.37 -3.34 -13.81
C LEU A 239 -15.25 -4.84 -14.06
N PHE A 240 -16.00 -5.67 -13.34
CA PHE A 240 -15.97 -7.13 -13.46
C PHE A 240 -16.92 -7.65 -14.53
N GLU A 241 -18.00 -6.94 -14.80
CA GLU A 241 -19.02 -7.28 -15.80
C GLU A 241 -18.59 -6.89 -17.23
N GLY A 242 -17.41 -6.29 -17.40
CA GLY A 242 -16.92 -5.83 -18.71
C GLY A 242 -17.60 -4.57 -19.22
N GLY A 243 -18.33 -3.85 -18.35
CA GLY A 243 -18.97 -2.57 -18.67
C GLY A 243 -17.99 -1.40 -18.53
N GLU A 244 -17.95 -0.52 -19.52
CA GLU A 244 -17.20 0.74 -19.44
C GLU A 244 -17.89 1.67 -18.43
N SER A 245 -17.31 1.82 -17.23
CA SER A 245 -17.80 2.82 -16.26
C SER A 245 -17.25 4.22 -16.59
N GLU A 246 -18.16 5.18 -16.83
CA GLU A 246 -17.83 6.57 -17.19
C GLU A 246 -16.96 7.28 -16.14
N ILE A 247 -17.13 6.95 -14.85
CA ILE A 247 -16.37 7.57 -13.75
C ILE A 247 -14.96 6.97 -13.66
N LEU A 248 -14.77 5.76 -14.20
CA LEU A 248 -13.53 5.01 -14.06
C LEU A 248 -12.57 5.17 -15.24
N ASN A 249 -12.99 5.80 -16.34
CA ASN A 249 -12.22 5.88 -17.58
C ASN A 249 -11.31 7.12 -17.73
N ALA A 250 -11.19 7.98 -16.73
CA ALA A 250 -10.21 9.06 -16.76
C ALA A 250 -8.76 8.50 -16.61
N GLN A 251 -7.94 8.71 -17.66
CA GLN A 251 -6.50 8.40 -17.86
C GLN A 251 -6.09 7.10 -18.61
N SER A 252 -6.79 6.84 -19.73
CA SER A 252 -6.29 6.54 -21.09
C SER A 252 -4.82 6.10 -21.40
N THR A 253 -4.22 5.09 -20.76
CA THR A 253 -3.04 4.43 -21.39
C THR A 253 -3.00 2.89 -21.32
N VAL A 254 -3.91 2.25 -20.58
CA VAL A 254 -3.80 0.80 -20.31
C VAL A 254 -4.61 -0.09 -21.29
N ASN A 255 -5.48 0.51 -22.11
CA ASN A 255 -6.34 -0.20 -23.09
C ASN A 255 -5.56 -0.93 -24.21
N SER A 256 -4.28 -0.64 -24.41
CA SER A 256 -3.45 -1.26 -25.44
C SER A 256 -2.77 -2.56 -24.97
N LEU A 257 -2.45 -2.68 -23.68
CA LEU A 257 -1.82 -3.87 -23.08
C LEU A 257 -2.84 -5.00 -22.87
N TRP A 258 -4.07 -4.66 -22.48
CA TRP A 258 -5.18 -5.60 -22.35
C TRP A 258 -5.58 -6.26 -23.68
N ARG A 259 -5.53 -5.53 -24.80
CA ARG A 259 -5.74 -6.11 -26.14
C ARG A 259 -4.60 -7.04 -26.58
N ARG A 260 -3.38 -6.86 -26.06
CA ARG A 260 -2.23 -7.72 -26.41
C ARG A 260 -2.19 -9.01 -25.60
N LEU A 261 -2.56 -8.96 -24.32
CA LEU A 261 -2.58 -10.15 -23.46
C LEU A 261 -3.74 -11.09 -23.81
N ARG A 262 -4.94 -10.55 -24.12
CA ARG A 262 -6.08 -11.37 -24.55
C ARG A 262 -5.87 -12.06 -25.92
N ARG A 263 -4.95 -11.56 -26.77
CA ARG A 263 -4.57 -12.23 -28.02
C ARG A 263 -3.53 -13.34 -27.82
N ARG A 264 -2.84 -13.40 -26.67
CA ARG A 264 -1.77 -14.37 -26.43
C ARG A 264 -2.29 -15.68 -25.82
N ASP A 265 -3.40 -15.64 -25.10
CA ASP A 265 -4.06 -16.83 -24.54
C ASP A 265 -5.11 -17.46 -25.48
N GLY A 266 -5.39 -16.83 -26.64
CA GLY A 266 -6.33 -17.35 -27.64
C GLY A 266 -5.72 -18.20 -28.78
N ASN A 267 -4.39 -18.36 -28.81
CA ASN A 267 -3.68 -19.04 -29.92
C ASN A 267 -3.01 -20.36 -29.52
N ILE A 268 -3.34 -20.95 -28.38
CA ILE A 268 -2.96 -22.33 -28.05
C ILE A 268 -4.20 -23.20 -28.20
N GLY A 269 -4.37 -23.77 -29.39
CA GLY A 269 -5.42 -24.75 -29.66
C GLY A 269 -6.32 -24.42 -30.85
N LYS A 270 -5.73 -24.17 -32.03
CA LYS A 270 -6.40 -24.32 -33.34
C LYS A 270 -5.37 -24.21 -34.47
N GLU A 271 -4.58 -25.26 -34.64
CA GLU A 271 -3.94 -25.59 -35.92
C GLU A 271 -3.40 -27.01 -35.81
N LEU A 272 -4.21 -27.97 -36.27
CA LEU A 272 -3.84 -29.24 -36.91
C LEU A 272 -5.06 -30.18 -36.95
N THR A 273 -6.05 -29.80 -37.76
CA THR A 273 -6.95 -30.78 -38.38
C THR A 273 -7.24 -30.34 -39.81
N GLY A 274 -6.76 -31.15 -40.77
CA GLY A 274 -7.30 -31.16 -42.12
C GLY A 274 -6.35 -30.75 -43.24
N ALA A 275 -5.49 -31.68 -43.68
CA ALA A 275 -5.15 -31.85 -45.10
C ALA A 275 -4.52 -33.24 -45.30
N GLY A 276 -5.36 -34.20 -45.71
CA GLY A 276 -4.91 -35.56 -46.02
C GLY A 276 -5.98 -36.30 -46.80
N HIS A 277 -6.02 -36.08 -48.11
CA HIS A 277 -6.44 -37.08 -49.08
C HIS A 277 -5.84 -36.76 -50.46
N VAL A 278 -4.95 -37.65 -50.90
CA VAL A 278 -4.95 -38.16 -52.28
C VAL A 278 -5.83 -39.41 -52.26
#